data_AF-A9UPI2-F1
#
_entry.id   AF-A9UPI2-F1
#
_cell.length_a   1.000
_cell.length_b   1.000
_cell.length_c   1.000
_cell.angle_alpha   90.00
_cell.angle_beta   90.00
_cell.angle_gamma   90.00
#
_symmetry.space_group_name_H-M   'P 1'
#
loop_
_entity.id
_entity.type
_entity.pdbx_description
1 polymer ?
#
loop_
_entity_poly.entity_id
_entity_poly.type
_entity_poly.pdbx_seq_one_letter_code
_entity_poly.pdbx_strand_id
1 'polypeptide(L)'
;RSKHEAQMDGPRDGGATMTTEIDTAHDKDAQALFDKQQRLNAELEDVNDNEYRGQTAYQQFNKIKDTVAGNAFKSGAGRGPQRAPLHIRSSVRWDYQPDICKDYKETGYCGFGDTCKFLHDRSDYKAGWEIDREIDQGRYNAVDVRQYQIEHSDSDSDDELPFACFICREPFKNPVVTPCNHYFCEKCLLAHFRKSKKCYVCSEPTNGVFRPARDIIAKQKEQAQAQAQ
;
A
#
# COMPACT_ATOMS: atom_id res chain seq x y z
N ARG A 1 -25.29 12.37 32.24
CA ARG A 1 -25.03 13.32 33.36
C ARG A 1 -23.52 13.33 33.58
N SER A 2 -22.86 14.47 33.42
CA SER A 2 -21.44 14.59 33.77
C SER A 2 -21.29 14.52 35.29
N LYS A 3 -20.11 14.15 35.78
CA LYS A 3 -19.85 14.00 37.22
C LYS A 3 -19.86 15.34 38.00
N HIS A 4 -19.92 16.48 37.32
CA HIS A 4 -19.86 17.82 37.92
C HIS A 4 -18.65 18.01 38.86
N GLU A 5 -17.51 17.39 38.53
CA GLU A 5 -16.25 17.55 39.23
C GLU A 5 -15.41 18.64 38.55
N ALA A 6 -14.65 19.41 39.33
CA ALA A 6 -13.74 20.45 38.82
C ALA A 6 -12.40 19.87 38.31
N GLN A 7 -12.13 18.59 38.62
CA GLN A 7 -10.95 17.87 38.16
C GLN A 7 -11.11 17.59 36.66
N MET A 8 -10.06 17.88 35.90
CA MET A 8 -9.99 17.56 34.46
C MET A 8 -9.98 16.04 34.27
N ASP A 9 -10.60 15.55 33.19
CA ASP A 9 -10.58 14.13 32.86
C ASP A 9 -9.16 13.70 32.42
N GLY A 10 -8.61 12.70 33.10
CA GLY A 10 -7.32 12.09 32.77
C GLY A 10 -6.22 12.28 33.81
N PRO A 11 -5.00 11.78 33.53
CA PRO A 11 -3.88 11.84 34.45
C PRO A 11 -3.28 13.27 34.50
N ARG A 12 -2.86 13.71 35.70
CA ARG A 12 -2.43 15.09 35.97
C ARG A 12 -1.13 15.49 35.26
N ASP A 13 -0.31 14.51 34.90
CA ASP A 13 1.00 14.65 34.25
C ASP A 13 0.92 14.60 32.72
N GLY A 14 -0.29 14.51 32.15
CA GLY A 14 -0.48 14.41 30.70
C GLY A 14 0.11 13.14 30.07
N GLY A 15 0.36 12.10 30.88
CA GLY A 15 0.92 10.83 30.41
C GLY A 15 2.46 10.77 30.35
N ALA A 16 3.16 11.73 30.96
CA ALA A 16 4.62 11.74 31.02
C ALA A 16 5.21 10.52 31.75
N THR A 17 4.52 9.98 32.76
CA THR A 17 4.92 8.76 33.50
C THR A 17 4.12 7.53 33.10
N MET A 18 3.58 7.51 31.88
CA MET A 18 2.82 6.36 31.40
C MET A 18 3.72 5.12 31.28
N THR A 19 3.34 4.05 31.96
CA THR A 19 4.01 2.74 31.87
C THR A 19 3.39 1.88 30.78
N THR A 20 4.21 1.11 30.09
CA THR A 20 3.74 0.14 29.10
C THR A 20 3.27 -1.14 29.81
N GLU A 21 1.95 -1.36 29.84
CA GLU A 21 1.31 -2.51 30.51
C GLU A 21 0.79 -3.55 29.49
N ILE A 22 1.58 -3.82 28.46
CA ILE A 22 1.23 -4.82 27.42
C ILE A 22 1.60 -6.23 27.90
N ASP A 23 2.73 -6.35 28.60
CA ASP A 23 3.27 -7.62 29.09
C ASP A 23 2.73 -7.98 30.49
N THR A 24 3.14 -9.13 31.00
CA THR A 24 2.83 -9.54 32.38
C THR A 24 3.28 -8.49 33.38
N ALA A 25 2.40 -8.17 34.34
CA ALA A 25 2.69 -7.23 35.41
C ALA A 25 4.01 -7.55 36.12
N HIS A 26 4.74 -6.51 36.52
CA HIS A 26 6.10 -6.58 37.06
C HIS A 26 6.28 -7.56 38.23
N ASP A 27 5.26 -7.75 39.08
CA ASP A 27 5.36 -8.63 40.25
C ASP A 27 5.11 -10.11 39.95
N LYS A 28 4.55 -10.39 38.77
CA LYS A 28 4.12 -11.72 38.32
C LYS A 28 4.92 -12.22 37.11
N ASP A 29 5.88 -11.44 36.64
CA ASP A 29 6.70 -11.82 35.51
C ASP A 29 7.73 -12.92 35.89
N ALA A 30 8.32 -13.53 34.87
CA ALA A 30 9.27 -14.63 35.05
C ALA A 30 10.47 -14.23 35.90
N GLN A 31 10.93 -12.98 35.77
CA GLN A 31 12.05 -12.45 36.53
C GLN A 31 11.70 -12.28 38.02
N ALA A 32 10.52 -11.75 38.37
CA ALA A 32 10.08 -11.62 39.75
C ALA A 32 9.83 -12.99 40.40
N LEU A 33 9.32 -13.97 39.65
CA LEU A 33 9.20 -15.35 40.13
C LEU A 33 10.56 -15.99 40.40
N PHE A 34 11.54 -15.74 39.53
CA PHE A 34 12.91 -16.20 39.71
C PHE A 34 13.59 -15.56 40.93
N ASP A 35 13.44 -14.25 41.10
CA ASP A 35 13.96 -13.53 42.27
C ASP A 35 13.32 -14.07 43.58
N LYS A 36 12.01 -14.35 43.56
CA LYS A 36 11.31 -15.00 44.69
C LYS A 36 11.87 -16.40 44.96
N GLN A 37 12.11 -17.19 43.93
CA GLN A 37 12.69 -18.52 44.04
C GLN A 37 14.10 -18.48 44.64
N GLN A 38 14.96 -17.57 44.20
CA GLN A 38 16.30 -17.43 44.76
C GLN A 38 16.28 -17.04 46.24
N ARG A 39 15.39 -16.12 46.63
CA ARG A 39 15.21 -15.73 48.04
C ARG A 39 14.79 -16.92 48.90
N LEU A 40 13.77 -17.66 48.45
CA LEU A 40 13.31 -18.87 49.14
C LEU A 40 14.44 -19.91 49.24
N ASN A 41 15.19 -20.17 48.17
CA ASN A 41 16.28 -21.14 48.22
C ASN A 41 17.43 -20.72 49.16
N ALA A 42 17.67 -19.41 49.33
CA ALA A 42 18.66 -18.89 50.27
C ALA A 42 18.19 -19.01 51.73
N GLU A 43 16.90 -18.79 52.00
CA GLU A 43 16.30 -18.95 53.34
C GLU A 43 16.21 -20.43 53.76
N LEU A 44 16.05 -21.34 52.79
CA LEU A 44 15.80 -22.76 53.00
C LEU A 44 17.05 -23.63 52.91
N GLU A 45 18.24 -23.05 52.91
CA GLU A 45 19.49 -23.80 52.73
C GLU A 45 19.64 -24.91 53.80
N ASP A 46 19.18 -24.66 55.03
CA ASP A 46 19.38 -25.56 56.20
C ASP A 46 18.07 -26.07 56.84
N VAL A 47 16.91 -25.81 56.24
CA VAL A 47 15.59 -26.09 56.84
C VAL A 47 14.80 -27.09 55.99
N ASN A 48 14.50 -28.26 56.56
CA ASN A 48 13.79 -29.33 55.86
C ASN A 48 12.49 -29.70 56.59
N ASP A 49 11.46 -28.88 56.43
CA ASP A 49 10.20 -28.98 57.19
C ASP A 49 9.11 -29.84 56.53
N ASN A 50 9.41 -30.54 55.42
CA ASN A 50 8.42 -31.26 54.58
C ASN A 50 7.21 -30.42 54.12
N GLU A 51 7.24 -29.10 54.30
CA GLU A 51 6.20 -28.17 53.89
C GLU A 51 6.38 -27.80 52.42
N TYR A 52 5.32 -27.97 51.62
CA TYR A 52 5.35 -27.65 50.19
C TYR A 52 5.20 -26.15 49.96
N ARG A 53 6.24 -25.53 49.38
CA ARG A 53 6.31 -24.07 49.14
C ARG A 53 6.21 -23.69 47.65
N GLY A 54 5.74 -24.62 46.82
CA GLY A 54 5.53 -24.42 45.38
C GLY A 54 6.49 -25.22 44.49
N GLN A 55 6.14 -25.36 43.21
CA GLN A 55 6.88 -26.20 42.25
C GLN A 55 8.31 -25.72 42.00
N THR A 56 8.57 -24.42 42.14
CA THR A 56 9.90 -23.83 41.93
C THR A 56 10.76 -23.86 43.19
N ALA A 57 10.19 -24.14 44.36
CA ALA A 57 10.86 -24.05 45.66
C ALA A 57 11.46 -25.39 46.14
N TYR A 58 11.52 -26.42 45.29
CA TYR A 58 12.22 -27.65 45.62
C TYR A 58 13.73 -27.40 45.79
N GLN A 59 14.34 -28.05 46.78
CA GLN A 59 15.75 -27.88 47.13
C GLN A 59 16.66 -28.25 45.95
N GLN A 60 17.38 -27.27 45.42
CA GLN A 60 18.35 -27.48 44.34
C GLN A 60 19.74 -27.63 44.95
N PHE A 61 20.35 -28.82 44.82
CA PHE A 61 21.71 -29.09 45.32
C PHE A 61 22.79 -28.30 44.57
N ASN A 62 22.52 -27.91 43.32
CA ASN A 62 23.41 -27.07 42.53
C ASN A 62 22.97 -25.61 42.65
N LYS A 63 23.73 -24.80 43.39
CA LYS A 63 23.49 -23.35 43.49
C LYS A 63 23.74 -22.70 42.14
N ILE A 64 22.68 -22.22 41.49
CA ILE A 64 22.80 -21.35 40.32
C ILE A 64 23.30 -19.99 40.84
N LYS A 65 24.58 -19.71 40.63
CA LYS A 65 25.22 -18.46 41.09
C LYS A 65 24.75 -17.28 40.26
N ASP A 66 24.26 -16.23 40.93
CA ASP A 66 23.89 -14.94 40.34
C ASP A 66 25.16 -14.12 40.00
N THR A 67 25.98 -14.67 39.10
CA THR A 67 27.22 -14.04 38.60
C THR A 67 27.02 -13.64 37.14
N VAL A 68 27.74 -12.61 36.68
CA VAL A 68 27.67 -12.10 35.29
C VAL A 68 27.83 -13.20 34.23
N ALA A 69 28.57 -14.27 34.54
CA ALA A 69 28.78 -15.44 33.66
C ALA A 69 27.75 -16.58 33.84
N GLY A 70 26.94 -16.57 34.90
CA GLY A 70 25.96 -17.61 35.24
C GLY A 70 24.49 -17.17 35.22
N ASN A 71 24.23 -15.91 34.85
CA ASN A 71 22.94 -15.26 35.05
C ASN A 71 21.79 -15.83 34.21
N ALA A 72 20.66 -16.07 34.87
CA ALA A 72 19.42 -16.48 34.24
C ALA A 72 18.50 -15.30 33.85
N PHE A 73 18.67 -14.07 34.39
CA PHE A 73 17.80 -12.93 34.04
C PHE A 73 18.40 -11.51 34.14
N LYS A 74 19.62 -11.31 34.68
CA LYS A 74 20.18 -9.96 34.94
C LYS A 74 21.19 -9.43 33.91
N SER A 75 21.57 -10.23 32.93
CA SER A 75 22.44 -9.83 31.81
C SER A 75 21.86 -10.38 30.52
N GLY A 76 22.27 -9.85 29.35
CA GLY A 76 21.75 -10.21 28.02
C GLY A 76 21.86 -11.70 27.60
N ALA A 77 22.19 -12.59 28.54
CA ALA A 77 22.09 -14.04 28.45
C ALA A 77 20.93 -14.61 29.32
N GLY A 78 19.95 -13.76 29.68
CA GLY A 78 18.78 -14.18 30.44
C GLY A 78 18.02 -15.30 29.72
N ARG A 79 17.80 -16.42 30.42
CA ARG A 79 17.10 -17.58 29.89
C ARG A 79 15.62 -17.48 30.25
N GLY A 80 14.76 -17.36 29.24
CA GLY A 80 13.31 -17.27 29.40
C GLY A 80 12.76 -15.89 29.07
N PRO A 81 11.45 -15.67 29.28
CA PRO A 81 10.80 -14.40 28.97
C PRO A 81 11.47 -13.22 29.70
N GLN A 82 11.98 -12.26 28.94
CA GLN A 82 12.68 -11.09 29.49
C GLN A 82 11.69 -9.96 29.77
N ARG A 83 11.94 -9.20 30.83
CA ARG A 83 11.14 -8.02 31.19
C ARG A 83 11.37 -6.90 30.18
N ALA A 84 10.30 -6.42 29.55
CA ALA A 84 10.36 -5.24 28.69
C ALA A 84 10.56 -3.95 29.53
N PRO A 85 11.23 -2.92 28.97
CA PRO A 85 11.38 -1.64 29.64
C PRO A 85 10.03 -0.91 29.79
N LEU A 86 9.68 -0.50 31.00
CA LEU A 86 8.37 0.10 31.32
C LEU A 86 8.13 1.50 30.73
N HIS A 87 9.20 2.26 30.49
CA HIS A 87 9.16 3.69 30.18
C HIS A 87 9.64 4.00 28.75
N ILE A 88 9.66 2.99 27.87
CA ILE A 88 10.11 3.13 26.49
C ILE A 88 8.98 2.69 25.57
N ARG A 89 8.58 3.60 24.67
CA ARG A 89 7.69 3.26 23.55
C ARG A 89 8.52 2.93 22.33
N SER A 90 8.37 1.72 21.80
CA SER A 90 9.01 1.34 20.54
C SER A 90 8.45 2.19 19.39
N SER A 91 9.35 2.68 18.52
CA SER A 91 8.94 3.33 17.28
C SER A 91 8.41 2.27 16.32
N VAL A 92 7.15 2.41 15.90
CA VAL A 92 6.54 1.52 14.91
C VAL A 92 6.71 2.14 13.53
N ARG A 93 7.19 1.35 12.58
CA ARG A 93 7.24 1.70 11.15
C ARG A 93 6.46 0.63 10.39
N TRP A 94 5.51 1.06 9.57
CA TRP A 94 4.79 0.18 8.66
C TRP A 94 5.71 -0.21 7.50
N ASP A 95 5.87 -1.51 7.28
CA ASP A 95 6.61 -2.02 6.13
C ASP A 95 5.61 -2.42 5.03
N TYR A 96 5.48 -1.57 4.02
CA TYR A 96 4.55 -1.77 2.91
C TYR A 96 5.11 -2.62 1.79
N GLN A 97 6.42 -2.92 1.78
CA GLN A 97 7.04 -3.68 0.70
C GLN A 97 6.80 -5.18 0.91
N PRO A 98 6.01 -5.86 0.04
CA PRO A 98 5.78 -7.28 0.19
C PRO A 98 6.94 -8.09 -0.42
N ASP A 99 7.39 -9.12 0.29
CA ASP A 99 8.38 -10.07 -0.22
C ASP A 99 7.73 -11.18 -1.06
N ILE A 100 6.95 -10.81 -2.08
CA ILE A 100 6.28 -11.75 -2.98
C ILE A 100 7.06 -11.89 -4.28
N CYS A 101 7.25 -13.12 -4.75
CA CYS A 101 7.92 -13.38 -6.02
C CYS A 101 7.06 -12.86 -7.17
N LYS A 102 7.54 -11.82 -7.86
CA LYS A 102 6.87 -11.22 -9.01
C LYS A 102 6.59 -12.25 -10.11
N ASP A 103 7.62 -13.00 -10.51
CA ASP A 103 7.51 -13.97 -11.61
C ASP A 103 6.51 -15.07 -11.28
N TYR A 104 6.55 -15.60 -10.05
CA TYR A 104 5.61 -16.62 -9.61
C TYR A 104 4.17 -16.09 -9.51
N LYS A 105 3.97 -14.85 -9.04
CA LYS A 105 2.66 -14.24 -8.92
C LYS A 105 2.01 -14.03 -10.30
N GLU A 106 2.75 -13.43 -11.23
CA GLU A 106 2.23 -13.09 -12.56
C GLU A 106 2.12 -14.32 -13.48
N THR A 107 3.14 -15.18 -13.51
CA THR A 107 3.23 -16.26 -14.49
C THR A 107 2.88 -17.63 -13.92
N GLY A 108 2.91 -17.80 -12.60
CA GLY A 108 2.79 -19.11 -11.94
C GLY A 108 4.07 -19.95 -12.00
N TYR A 109 5.15 -19.43 -12.59
CA TYR A 109 6.43 -20.12 -12.70
C TYR A 109 7.56 -19.20 -12.25
N CYS A 110 8.36 -19.67 -11.28
CA CYS A 110 9.60 -19.01 -10.89
C CYS A 110 10.77 -19.84 -11.42
N GLY A 111 11.67 -19.22 -12.20
CA GLY A 111 12.88 -19.89 -12.69
C GLY A 111 13.82 -20.37 -11.58
N PHE A 112 13.72 -19.79 -10.38
CA PHE A 112 14.50 -20.21 -9.20
C PHE A 112 13.84 -21.39 -8.44
N GLY A 113 12.61 -21.76 -8.78
CA GLY A 113 11.86 -22.79 -8.05
C GLY A 113 11.87 -22.53 -6.53
N ASP A 114 11.99 -23.59 -5.74
CA ASP A 114 11.94 -23.50 -4.27
C ASP A 114 13.18 -22.82 -3.63
N THR A 115 14.20 -22.48 -4.43
CA THR A 115 15.36 -21.72 -3.93
C THR A 115 15.11 -20.20 -3.92
N CYS A 116 13.96 -19.76 -4.42
CA CYS A 116 13.59 -18.35 -4.42
C CYS A 116 13.49 -17.81 -2.98
N LYS A 117 14.17 -16.69 -2.71
CA LYS A 117 14.08 -16.01 -1.39
C LYS A 117 12.73 -15.33 -1.14
N PHE A 118 11.93 -15.15 -2.20
CA PHE A 118 10.66 -14.45 -2.16
C PHE A 118 9.51 -15.46 -2.05
N LEU A 119 8.42 -15.05 -1.41
CA LEU A 119 7.25 -15.89 -1.19
C LEU A 119 6.55 -16.23 -2.51
N HIS A 120 6.29 -17.52 -2.71
CA HIS A 120 5.49 -18.05 -3.81
C HIS A 120 4.00 -18.04 -3.46
N ASP A 121 3.39 -16.85 -3.53
CA ASP A 121 1.95 -16.67 -3.37
C ASP A 121 1.34 -16.05 -4.64
N ARG A 122 0.12 -16.50 -5.00
CA ARG A 122 -0.64 -16.03 -6.16
C ARG A 122 -1.91 -15.28 -5.78
N SER A 123 -2.07 -14.99 -4.49
CA SER A 123 -3.19 -14.20 -3.99
C SER A 123 -3.14 -12.76 -4.52
N ASP A 124 -4.29 -12.23 -4.89
CA ASP A 124 -4.51 -10.91 -5.50
C ASP A 124 -5.19 -9.91 -4.56
N TYR A 125 -5.10 -10.15 -3.25
CA TYR A 125 -5.62 -9.21 -2.25
C TYR A 125 -4.97 -7.83 -2.36
N LYS A 126 -5.79 -6.79 -2.11
CA LYS A 126 -5.36 -5.39 -2.10
C LYS A 126 -4.36 -5.15 -0.97
N ALA A 127 -3.37 -4.31 -1.22
CA ALA A 127 -2.43 -3.88 -0.19
C ALA A 127 -3.12 -2.91 0.80
N GLY A 128 -2.63 -2.83 2.04
CA GLY A 128 -3.23 -1.97 3.07
C GLY A 128 -3.39 -0.51 2.63
N TRP A 129 -2.40 0.05 1.92
CA TRP A 129 -2.46 1.42 1.42
C TRP A 129 -3.53 1.63 0.34
N GLU A 130 -3.84 0.60 -0.46
CA GLU A 130 -4.92 0.67 -1.45
C GLU A 130 -6.27 0.68 -0.76
N ILE A 131 -6.41 -0.09 0.31
CA ILE A 131 -7.61 -0.14 1.16
C ILE A 131 -7.82 1.22 1.84
N ASP A 132 -6.78 1.79 2.47
CA ASP A 132 -6.84 3.10 3.12
C ASP A 132 -7.32 4.18 2.13
N ARG A 133 -6.77 4.17 0.90
CA ARG A 133 -7.18 5.10 -0.16
C ARG A 133 -8.64 4.91 -0.58
N GLU A 134 -9.14 3.68 -0.64
CA GLU A 134 -10.54 3.40 -0.95
C GLU A 134 -11.49 3.83 0.17
N ILE A 135 -11.05 3.68 1.42
CA ILE A 135 -11.77 4.15 2.61
C ILE A 135 -11.89 5.67 2.56
N ASP A 136 -10.79 6.39 2.31
CA ASP A 136 -10.78 7.85 2.20
C ASP A 136 -11.67 8.37 1.07
N GLN A 137 -11.76 7.62 -0.04
CA GLN A 137 -12.64 7.93 -1.16
C GLN A 137 -14.10 7.53 -0.91
N GLY A 138 -14.42 6.87 0.20
CA GLY A 138 -15.75 6.36 0.49
C GLY A 138 -16.20 5.25 -0.48
N ARG A 139 -15.26 4.62 -1.19
CA ARG A 139 -15.50 3.53 -2.15
C ARG A 139 -15.24 2.15 -1.56
N TYR A 140 -14.83 2.08 -0.30
CA TYR A 140 -14.59 0.83 0.39
C TYR A 140 -15.84 -0.08 0.32
N ASN A 141 -15.64 -1.30 -0.20
CA ASN A 141 -16.69 -2.29 -0.48
C ASN A 141 -17.77 -1.87 -1.50
N ALA A 142 -17.58 -0.77 -2.25
CA ALA A 142 -18.43 -0.46 -3.38
C ALA A 142 -18.13 -1.46 -4.51
N VAL A 143 -19.01 -2.43 -4.70
CA VAL A 143 -18.91 -3.41 -5.79
C VAL A 143 -19.37 -2.72 -7.07
N ASP A 144 -18.44 -2.07 -7.77
CA ASP A 144 -18.75 -1.59 -9.12
C ASP A 144 -18.79 -2.81 -10.06
N VAL A 145 -20.01 -3.17 -10.47
CA VAL A 145 -20.29 -4.31 -11.35
C VAL A 145 -19.58 -4.18 -12.71
N ARG A 146 -19.13 -2.97 -13.06
CA ARG A 146 -18.38 -2.68 -14.29
C ARG A 146 -16.87 -2.88 -14.14
N GLN A 147 -16.33 -2.96 -12.92
CA GLN A 147 -14.88 -2.99 -12.69
C GLN A 147 -14.19 -4.26 -13.20
N TYR A 148 -14.93 -5.37 -13.32
CA TYR A 148 -14.44 -6.63 -13.91
C TYR A 148 -14.91 -6.86 -15.34
N GLN A 149 -15.59 -5.88 -15.94
CA GLN A 149 -15.86 -5.94 -17.37
C GLN A 149 -14.53 -5.65 -18.06
N ILE A 150 -13.90 -6.71 -18.56
CA ILE A 150 -12.87 -6.57 -19.59
C ILE A 150 -13.62 -6.10 -20.83
N GLU A 151 -13.87 -4.79 -20.91
CA GLU A 151 -14.16 -4.18 -22.18
C GLU A 151 -12.93 -4.49 -23.04
N HIS A 152 -13.09 -5.34 -24.05
CA HIS A 152 -12.10 -5.43 -25.11
C HIS A 152 -11.90 -4.01 -25.59
N SER A 153 -10.73 -3.45 -25.30
CA SER A 153 -10.29 -2.13 -25.72
C SER A 153 -9.99 -2.08 -27.22
N ASP A 154 -10.87 -2.70 -28.02
CA ASP A 154 -11.07 -2.43 -29.44
C ASP A 154 -12.26 -1.46 -29.64
N SER A 155 -12.76 -0.85 -28.56
CA SER A 155 -13.77 0.20 -28.59
C SER A 155 -13.30 1.37 -27.73
N ASP A 156 -12.16 1.95 -28.09
CA ASP A 156 -11.84 3.36 -27.82
C ASP A 156 -12.82 4.23 -28.63
N SER A 157 -14.12 4.15 -28.29
CA SER A 157 -15.21 4.87 -28.97
C SER A 157 -15.26 6.33 -28.53
N ASP A 158 -14.10 6.94 -28.37
CA ASP A 158 -13.86 8.35 -28.48
C ASP A 158 -12.71 8.52 -29.49
N ASP A 159 -13.03 8.33 -30.78
CA ASP A 159 -12.25 8.92 -31.87
C ASP A 159 -12.08 10.41 -31.54
N GLU A 160 -10.96 10.76 -30.89
CA GLU A 160 -10.54 12.12 -30.55
C GLU A 160 -10.15 12.82 -31.85
N LEU A 161 -11.19 13.08 -32.64
CA LEU A 161 -11.15 13.79 -33.89
C LEU A 161 -10.48 15.14 -33.62
N PRO A 162 -9.38 15.47 -34.31
CA PRO A 162 -8.63 16.70 -34.06
C PRO A 162 -9.56 17.91 -34.09
N PHE A 163 -9.36 18.86 -33.18
CA PHE A 163 -10.19 20.08 -33.08
C PHE A 163 -9.77 21.19 -34.06
N ALA A 164 -8.47 21.23 -34.43
CA ALA A 164 -7.89 22.27 -35.27
C ALA A 164 -7.07 21.68 -36.42
N CYS A 165 -7.00 22.42 -37.53
CA CYS A 165 -6.20 22.02 -38.68
C CYS A 165 -4.70 22.15 -38.38
N PHE A 166 -3.90 21.11 -38.68
CA PHE A 166 -2.46 21.11 -38.44
C PHE A 166 -1.64 22.15 -39.24
N ILE A 167 -2.22 22.70 -40.32
CA ILE A 167 -1.55 23.68 -41.18
C ILE A 167 -1.79 25.10 -40.69
N CYS A 168 -3.06 25.49 -40.43
CA CYS A 168 -3.41 26.84 -40.00
C CYS A 168 -3.63 27.00 -38.50
N ARG A 169 -3.72 25.90 -37.74
CA ARG A 169 -4.04 25.86 -36.30
C ARG A 169 -5.35 26.55 -35.91
N GLU A 170 -6.23 26.74 -36.89
CA GLU A 170 -7.58 27.26 -36.72
C GLU A 170 -8.62 26.12 -36.73
N PRO A 171 -9.84 26.35 -36.22
CA PRO A 171 -10.95 25.40 -36.40
C PRO A 171 -11.19 25.12 -37.88
N PHE A 172 -11.61 23.89 -38.18
CA PHE A 172 -11.74 23.44 -39.56
C PHE A 172 -12.81 24.23 -40.32
N LYS A 173 -12.41 24.81 -41.45
CA LYS A 173 -13.29 25.42 -42.47
C LYS A 173 -13.29 24.49 -43.68
N ASN A 174 -14.43 23.84 -43.95
CA ASN A 174 -14.56 22.75 -44.93
C ASN A 174 -13.51 21.63 -44.70
N PRO A 175 -13.71 20.78 -43.68
CA PRO A 175 -12.75 19.73 -43.35
C PRO A 175 -12.70 18.65 -44.44
N VAL A 176 -11.49 18.26 -44.82
CA VAL A 176 -11.18 17.19 -45.78
C VAL A 176 -10.25 16.18 -45.14
N VAL A 177 -10.46 14.91 -45.48
CA VAL A 177 -9.67 13.77 -45.01
C VAL A 177 -8.84 13.20 -46.16
N THR A 178 -7.55 12.98 -45.89
CA THR A 178 -6.62 12.29 -46.79
C THR A 178 -6.75 10.76 -46.64
N PRO A 179 -6.27 9.95 -47.61
CA PRO A 179 -6.31 8.48 -47.49
C PRO A 179 -5.60 7.93 -46.25
N CYS A 180 -4.62 8.67 -45.74
CA CYS A 180 -3.89 8.39 -44.50
C CYS A 180 -4.60 8.87 -43.22
N ASN A 181 -5.91 9.12 -43.31
CA ASN A 181 -6.79 9.52 -42.20
C ASN A 181 -6.34 10.79 -41.44
N HIS A 182 -5.75 11.77 -42.14
CA HIS A 182 -5.40 13.08 -41.58
C HIS A 182 -6.38 14.15 -42.05
N TYR A 183 -6.75 15.05 -41.14
CA TYR A 183 -7.77 16.08 -41.35
C TYR A 183 -7.16 17.45 -41.58
N PHE A 184 -7.66 18.18 -42.59
CA PHE A 184 -7.21 19.52 -42.95
C PHE A 184 -8.37 20.40 -43.43
N CYS A 185 -8.18 21.72 -43.49
CA CYS A 185 -9.07 22.60 -44.23
C CYS A 185 -8.84 22.47 -45.73
N GLU A 186 -9.90 22.53 -46.53
CA GLU A 186 -9.86 22.47 -48.00
C GLU A 186 -8.79 23.41 -48.60
N LYS A 187 -8.80 24.69 -48.20
CA LYS A 187 -7.84 25.69 -48.68
C LYS A 187 -6.40 25.38 -48.26
N CYS A 188 -6.21 24.91 -47.03
CA CYS A 188 -4.88 24.60 -46.50
C CYS A 188 -4.26 23.39 -47.20
N LEU A 189 -5.08 22.34 -47.43
CA LEU A 189 -4.62 21.15 -48.12
C LEU A 189 -4.33 21.42 -49.60
N LEU A 190 -5.16 22.21 -50.28
CA LEU A 190 -4.90 22.62 -51.67
C LEU A 190 -3.63 23.47 -51.81
N ALA A 191 -3.39 24.40 -50.88
CA ALA A 191 -2.18 25.21 -50.86
C ALA A 191 -0.93 24.35 -50.62
N HIS A 192 -1.03 23.34 -49.75
CA HIS A 192 0.05 22.39 -49.51
C HIS A 192 0.29 21.48 -50.72
N PHE A 193 -0.77 20.95 -51.33
CA PHE A 193 -0.69 20.04 -52.47
C PHE A 193 -0.01 20.67 -53.69
N ARG A 194 -0.16 21.99 -53.87
CA ARG A 194 0.57 22.77 -54.89
C ARG A 194 2.09 22.79 -54.66
N LYS A 195 2.53 22.73 -53.40
CA LYS A 195 3.96 22.75 -53.03
C LYS A 195 4.55 21.35 -52.90
N SER A 196 3.81 20.41 -52.31
CA SER A 196 4.22 19.02 -52.18
C SER A 196 3.03 18.08 -52.32
N LYS A 197 3.20 16.97 -53.05
CA LYS A 197 2.15 15.96 -53.28
C LYS A 197 1.97 14.99 -52.09
N LYS A 198 2.65 15.26 -50.98
CA LYS A 198 2.69 14.42 -49.79
C LYS A 198 1.74 14.96 -48.72
N CYS A 199 1.33 14.13 -47.77
CA CYS A 199 0.58 14.54 -46.60
C CYS A 199 1.48 15.39 -45.69
N TYR A 200 0.93 16.43 -45.07
CA TYR A 200 1.68 17.32 -44.18
C TYR A 200 2.10 16.64 -42.86
N VAL A 201 1.36 15.62 -42.40
CA VAL A 201 1.62 14.95 -41.11
C VAL A 201 2.51 13.71 -41.31
N CYS A 202 2.07 12.74 -42.12
CA CYS A 202 2.79 11.47 -42.29
C CYS A 202 3.72 11.42 -43.51
N SER A 203 3.79 12.48 -44.33
CA SER A 203 4.60 12.51 -45.57
C SER A 203 4.27 11.44 -46.62
N GLU A 204 3.16 10.71 -46.48
CA GLU A 204 2.70 9.75 -47.48
C GLU A 204 2.16 10.44 -48.74
N PRO A 205 2.29 9.82 -49.93
CA PRO A 205 1.74 10.36 -51.15
C PRO A 205 0.21 10.37 -51.09
N THR A 206 -0.39 11.56 -51.20
CA THR A 206 -1.86 11.72 -51.14
C THR A 206 -2.57 11.30 -52.43
N ASN A 207 -1.81 11.06 -53.51
CA ASN A 207 -2.29 10.66 -54.84
C ASN A 207 -3.42 11.54 -55.42
N GLY A 208 -3.58 12.78 -54.92
CA GLY A 208 -4.63 13.70 -55.36
C GLY A 208 -6.05 13.30 -54.95
N VAL A 209 -6.20 12.34 -54.03
CA VAL A 209 -7.51 11.87 -53.55
C VAL A 209 -7.81 12.52 -52.22
N PHE A 210 -8.84 13.37 -52.20
CA PHE A 210 -9.32 14.06 -51.00
C PHE A 210 -10.80 13.80 -50.82
N ARG A 211 -11.22 13.35 -49.63
CA ARG A 211 -12.63 13.10 -49.31
C ARG A 211 -13.13 14.17 -48.33
N PRO A 212 -14.39 14.62 -48.39
CA PRO A 212 -14.94 15.47 -47.35
C PRO A 212 -15.01 14.69 -46.03
N ALA A 213 -14.53 15.30 -44.94
CA ALA A 213 -14.50 14.66 -43.62
C ALA A 213 -15.89 14.76 -42.96
N ARG A 214 -16.73 13.75 -43.18
CA ARG A 214 -18.12 13.73 -42.67
C ARG A 214 -18.17 13.71 -41.14
N ASP A 215 -17.20 13.09 -40.51
CA ASP A 215 -17.18 12.88 -39.05
C ASP A 215 -16.94 14.19 -38.28
N ILE A 216 -15.99 15.02 -38.77
CA ILE A 216 -15.76 16.36 -38.21
C ILE A 216 -16.97 17.28 -38.47
N ILE A 217 -17.59 17.18 -39.64
CA ILE A 217 -18.79 18.00 -39.96
C ILE A 217 -19.96 17.63 -39.05
N ALA A 218 -20.14 16.35 -38.73
CA ALA A 218 -21.16 15.91 -37.79
C ALA A 218 -20.91 16.48 -36.39
N LYS A 219 -19.69 16.32 -35.84
CA LYS A 219 -19.32 16.88 -34.53
C LYS A 219 -19.45 18.41 -34.48
N GLN A 220 -19.04 19.13 -35.53
CA GLN A 220 -19.21 20.59 -35.60
C GLN A 220 -20.68 21.03 -35.60
N LYS A 221 -21.59 20.23 -36.21
CA LYS A 221 -23.03 20.50 -36.19
C LYS A 221 -23.63 20.26 -34.81
N GLU A 222 -23.25 19.18 -34.14
CA GLU A 222 -23.68 18.88 -32.77
C GLU A 222 -23.23 19.97 -31.79
N GLN A 223 -21.97 20.41 -31.89
CA GLN A 223 -21.46 21.52 -31.08
C GLN A 223 -22.20 22.84 -31.35
N ALA A 224 -22.51 23.13 -32.62
CA ALA A 224 -23.28 24.33 -32.97
C ALA A 224 -24.72 24.27 -32.46
N GLN A 225 -25.35 23.08 -32.45
CA GLN A 225 -26.69 22.88 -31.87
C GLN A 225 -26.69 23.01 -30.35
N ALA A 226 -25.67 22.46 -29.68
CA ALA A 226 -25.51 22.58 -28.23
C ALA A 226 -25.22 24.02 -27.77
N GLN A 227 -24.55 24.83 -28.60
CA GLN A 227 -24.28 26.25 -28.30
C GLN A 227 -25.49 27.17 -28.59
N ALA A 228 -26.46 26.70 -29.36
CA ALA A 228 -27.68 27.45 -29.69
C ALA A 228 -28.85 27.18 -28.73
N GLN A 229 -28.73 26.17 -27.87
CA GLN A 229 -29.65 25.85 -26.77
C GLN A 229 -29.20 26.55 -25.48
#